data_AF-A0A137QEZ0-F1
#
_entry.id   AF-A0A137QEZ0-F1
#
_cell.length_a   1.000
_cell.length_b   1.000
_cell.length_c   1.000
_cell.angle_alpha   90.00
_cell.angle_beta   90.00
_cell.angle_gamma   90.00
#
_symmetry.space_group_name_H-M   'P 1'
#
loop_
_entity.id
_entity.type
_entity.pdbx_description
1 polymer ?
#
loop_
_entity_poly.entity_id
_entity_poly.type
_entity_poly.pdbx_seq_one_letter_code
_entity_poly.pdbx_strand_id
1 'polypeptide(L)'
;MPTNQLLDPQVREPPDVVGDDDMELDIDSTNGEKIYYVAGACSNPGSEEARAGSGIVVDEPSLESHSLGLRVPGNQTIQAAELCLEHANKYERIKIISQTRQAIEAVTVKFKKWEDLGWVETPYRDLTKKIITLIRSRKAPTRFHWLNKPTQREGAHIERAKSYARQGREKRQQDEEGTSLKGPYHPDGAKLQAVTQASVYKHLIETRKSAETETSKQNITKIKTNVKSRWNFTPTTAHIWHSLKRNKNILKKHREFLYKGIKGTHYIGKKWLHTDKEELKERATCRTCNVEESLEHILTKCRAPGQSLIWETARKIWNERYDEWQKPTLGEILGVTTISQKDGEGNKDDGKTRFHQILITECAHLTWRLRCERVIGNNNDPQRHTDAAILSTLKYRLNHRFRMDCILTSTRKFEKKALREDIVRDTWSGILDKEEKDDLPRSWLKRPGVLVGIRFFRAGAPHT
;
A
#
# COMPACT_ATOMS: atom_id res chain seq x y z
N MET A 1 67.47 -35.13 37.10
CA MET A 1 66.33 -35.82 37.73
C MET A 1 66.51 -35.76 39.24
N PRO A 2 65.97 -34.70 39.87
CA PRO A 2 65.39 -34.90 41.20
C PRO A 2 64.08 -34.12 41.41
N THR A 3 63.33 -34.61 42.38
CA THR A 3 62.16 -34.01 43.03
C THR A 3 62.54 -32.82 43.92
N ASN A 4 61.53 -32.02 44.28
CA ASN A 4 61.47 -30.95 45.30
C ASN A 4 62.10 -29.58 44.95
N GLN A 5 61.26 -28.53 44.93
CA GLN A 5 61.22 -27.55 46.03
C GLN A 5 60.06 -26.56 45.90
N LEU A 6 59.39 -26.36 47.04
CA LEU A 6 58.48 -25.27 47.38
C LEU A 6 59.19 -23.91 47.25
N LEU A 7 58.46 -22.88 46.83
CA LEU A 7 58.73 -21.50 47.23
C LEU A 7 57.41 -20.80 47.62
N ASP A 8 57.42 -20.32 48.84
CA ASP A 8 56.39 -19.58 49.59
C ASP A 8 56.17 -18.16 49.01
N PRO A 9 55.11 -17.45 49.45
CA PRO A 9 54.53 -16.29 48.78
C PRO A 9 55.28 -15.01 49.11
N GLN A 10 55.45 -14.14 48.10
CA GLN A 10 55.75 -12.75 48.38
C GLN A 10 54.49 -12.02 48.84
N VAL A 11 54.44 -11.79 50.14
CA VAL A 11 53.64 -10.75 50.79
C VAL A 11 53.88 -9.43 50.08
N ARG A 12 52.84 -8.86 49.47
CA ARG A 12 52.77 -7.43 49.17
C ARG A 12 51.70 -6.82 50.06
N GLU A 13 52.13 -5.88 50.88
CA GLU A 13 51.35 -5.09 51.82
C GLU A 13 50.21 -4.34 51.11
N PRO A 14 49.08 -4.09 51.80
CA PRO A 14 47.97 -3.34 51.23
C PRO A 14 48.33 -1.85 51.19
N PRO A 15 48.21 -1.16 50.05
CA PRO A 15 48.30 0.29 50.04
C PRO A 15 46.99 0.91 50.55
N ASP A 16 47.12 1.61 51.67
CA ASP A 16 46.44 2.81 52.15
C ASP A 16 44.95 3.04 51.84
N VAL A 17 44.20 3.07 52.94
CA VAL A 17 42.90 3.71 53.08
C VAL A 17 43.08 5.22 52.94
N VAL A 18 42.73 5.81 51.80
CA VAL A 18 42.31 7.21 51.71
C VAL A 18 41.31 7.38 50.57
N GLY A 19 40.11 7.84 50.92
CA GLY A 19 39.12 8.31 49.96
C GLY A 19 37.72 7.89 50.36
N ASP A 20 37.11 8.65 51.28
CA ASP A 20 35.67 8.85 51.28
C ASP A 20 35.26 9.38 49.91
N ASP A 21 35.06 8.47 48.94
CA ASP A 21 34.20 8.77 47.81
C ASP A 21 32.79 8.62 48.35
N ASP A 22 32.23 9.76 48.75
CA ASP A 22 30.81 9.99 48.94
C ASP A 22 30.04 9.22 47.87
N MET A 23 29.51 8.05 48.25
CA MET A 23 28.37 7.48 47.55
C MET A 23 27.24 8.47 47.76
N GLU A 24 27.14 9.47 46.88
CA GLU A 24 25.87 10.09 46.52
C GLU A 24 24.95 8.94 46.06
N LEU A 25 24.30 8.33 47.05
CA LEU A 25 23.03 7.69 46.85
C LEU A 25 22.17 8.78 46.21
N ASP A 26 21.98 8.72 44.90
CA ASP A 26 20.89 9.41 44.22
C ASP A 26 19.62 9.09 45.01
N ILE A 27 19.25 10.01 45.90
CA ILE A 27 18.06 9.91 46.72
C ILE A 27 16.92 9.80 45.73
N ASP A 28 16.29 8.63 45.75
CA ASP A 28 15.18 8.17 44.92
C ASP A 28 13.99 9.13 45.08
N SER A 29 14.10 10.28 44.42
CA SER A 29 13.20 11.41 44.50
C SER A 29 12.39 11.53 43.23
N THR A 30 11.85 10.43 42.72
CA THR A 30 10.57 10.44 42.00
C THR A 30 9.97 9.03 41.95
N ASN A 31 9.16 8.69 42.96
CA ASN A 31 8.26 7.52 42.91
C ASN A 31 7.09 7.69 41.89
N GLY A 32 7.24 8.61 40.93
CA GLY A 32 6.23 9.01 39.95
C GLY A 32 6.42 8.30 38.61
N GLU A 33 5.33 7.76 38.06
CA GLU A 33 5.31 7.22 36.69
C GLU A 33 5.24 8.38 35.69
N LYS A 34 6.26 8.56 34.84
CA LYS A 34 6.25 9.58 33.78
C LYS A 34 5.31 9.16 32.65
N ILE A 35 4.40 10.05 32.26
CA ILE A 35 3.38 9.76 31.24
C ILE A 35 3.71 10.52 29.95
N TYR A 36 3.77 9.77 28.85
CA TYR A 36 4.00 10.28 27.49
C TYR A 36 2.78 10.02 26.62
N TYR A 37 2.28 11.05 25.94
CA TYR A 37 1.25 10.95 24.92
C TYR A 37 1.89 11.04 23.54
N VAL A 38 1.64 10.03 22.69
CA VAL A 38 2.24 9.94 21.35
C VAL A 38 1.17 9.88 20.25
N ALA A 39 1.37 10.71 19.23
CA ALA A 39 0.51 10.78 18.06
C ALA A 39 1.32 10.90 16.76
N GLY A 40 0.67 10.57 15.65
CA GLY A 40 1.24 10.70 14.31
C GLY A 40 0.34 11.50 13.38
N ALA A 41 0.94 12.27 12.47
CA ALA A 41 0.26 12.92 11.37
C ALA A 41 0.94 12.63 10.01
N CYS A 42 0.18 12.12 9.04
CA CYS A 42 0.62 11.91 7.66
C CYS A 42 -0.13 12.83 6.70
N SER A 43 0.52 13.31 5.64
CA SER A 43 -0.14 13.77 4.42
C SER A 43 0.31 12.92 3.24
N ASN A 44 -0.62 12.73 2.29
CA ASN A 44 -0.43 11.97 1.03
C ASN A 44 0.15 10.56 1.23
N PRO A 45 -0.52 9.68 2.02
CA PRO A 45 -0.01 8.35 2.28
C PRO A 45 0.18 7.55 0.99
N GLY A 46 1.38 7.00 0.79
CA GLY A 46 1.71 6.18 -0.37
C GLY A 46 2.26 6.93 -1.58
N SER A 47 2.41 8.26 -1.52
CA SER A 47 3.12 9.05 -2.53
C SER A 47 4.58 9.34 -2.11
N GLU A 48 5.45 9.66 -3.06
CA GLU A 48 6.84 10.05 -2.79
C GLU A 48 6.92 11.42 -2.10
N GLU A 49 5.90 12.24 -2.28
CA GLU A 49 5.71 13.50 -1.57
C GLU A 49 5.11 13.32 -0.17
N ALA A 50 4.92 12.07 0.29
CA ALA A 50 4.36 11.78 1.60
C ALA A 50 5.15 12.50 2.69
N ARG A 51 4.42 13.18 3.56
CA ARG A 51 5.00 13.89 4.70
C ARG A 51 4.45 13.27 5.97
N ALA A 52 5.34 12.77 6.82
CA ALA A 52 5.02 12.20 8.11
C ALA A 52 5.66 13.03 9.25
N GLY A 53 4.91 13.20 10.33
CA GLY A 53 5.38 13.85 11.56
C GLY A 53 4.91 13.12 12.81
N SER A 54 5.76 13.10 13.82
CA SER A 54 5.56 12.46 15.12
C SER A 54 5.44 13.52 16.19
N GLY A 55 4.48 13.39 17.09
CA GLY A 55 4.29 14.32 18.19
C GLY A 55 4.36 13.59 19.53
N ILE A 56 5.11 14.17 20.46
CA ILE A 56 5.32 13.69 21.82
C ILE A 56 4.90 14.80 22.77
N VAL A 57 4.11 14.45 23.78
CA VAL A 57 3.71 15.37 24.87
C VAL A 57 3.93 14.67 26.20
N VAL A 58 4.55 15.36 27.15
CA VAL A 58 4.80 14.86 28.51
C VAL A 58 3.73 15.42 29.47
N ASP A 59 3.14 14.58 30.33
CA ASP A 59 2.14 14.98 31.35
C ASP A 59 2.80 15.59 32.59
N GLU A 60 3.80 16.45 32.41
CA GLU A 60 4.52 17.09 33.51
C GLU A 60 4.82 18.55 33.15
N PRO A 61 4.25 19.54 33.90
CA PRO A 61 4.39 20.96 33.55
C PRO A 61 5.84 21.46 33.52
N SER A 62 6.71 20.88 34.34
CA SER A 62 8.15 21.20 34.40
C SER A 62 8.93 20.68 33.18
N LEU A 63 8.40 19.68 32.47
CA LEU A 63 9.01 19.06 31.29
C LEU A 63 8.24 19.39 30.00
N GLU A 64 7.45 20.47 29.98
CA GLU A 64 6.72 20.87 28.76
C GLU A 64 7.68 21.18 27.59
N SER A 65 8.92 21.59 27.90
CA SER A 65 10.04 21.74 26.95
C SER A 65 10.47 20.45 26.25
N HIS A 66 10.10 19.28 26.79
CA HIS A 66 10.34 17.97 26.18
C HIS A 66 9.18 17.52 25.26
N SER A 67 8.12 18.33 25.14
CA SER A 67 7.07 18.12 24.14
C SER A 67 7.55 18.61 22.79
N LEU A 68 7.59 17.71 21.81
CA LEU A 68 8.27 17.98 20.54
C LEU A 68 7.54 17.36 19.35
N GLY A 69 7.61 18.07 18.24
CA GLY A 69 7.14 17.64 16.94
C GLY A 69 8.32 17.33 16.03
N LEU A 70 8.39 16.12 15.51
CA LEU A 70 9.50 15.65 14.67
C LEU A 70 9.04 15.26 13.28
N ARG A 71 9.93 15.48 12.32
CA ARG A 71 9.81 15.08 10.93
C ARG A 71 10.36 13.68 10.76
N VAL A 72 9.49 12.75 10.37
CA VAL A 72 9.84 11.33 10.28
C VAL A 72 9.66 10.77 8.87
N PRO A 73 10.48 9.78 8.46
CA PRO A 73 10.37 9.16 7.14
C PRO A 73 9.20 8.16 7.02
N GLY A 74 8.62 7.71 8.14
CA GLY A 74 7.75 6.52 8.17
C GLY A 74 6.61 6.53 9.19
N ASN A 75 6.46 5.42 9.92
CA ASN A 75 5.35 5.22 10.88
C ASN A 75 5.53 6.12 12.10
N GLN A 76 4.71 7.15 12.14
CA GLN A 76 4.85 8.28 13.06
C GLN A 76 4.70 7.88 14.52
N THR A 77 3.68 7.10 14.84
CA THR A 77 3.42 6.74 16.24
C THR A 77 4.47 5.80 16.81
N ILE A 78 5.00 4.88 15.98
CA ILE A 78 6.06 3.95 16.40
C ILE A 78 7.36 4.74 16.64
N GLN A 79 7.73 5.62 15.73
CA GLN A 79 8.93 6.45 15.88
C GLN A 79 8.84 7.44 17.05
N ALA A 80 7.65 7.98 17.32
CA ALA A 80 7.42 8.79 18.53
C ALA A 80 7.70 8.00 19.81
N ALA A 81 7.29 6.72 19.86
CA ALA A 81 7.52 5.85 21.01
C ALA A 81 9.01 5.48 21.17
N GLU A 82 9.73 5.27 20.07
CA GLU A 82 11.19 5.06 20.06
C GLU A 82 11.91 6.22 20.75
N LEU A 83 11.62 7.45 20.34
CA LEU A 83 12.27 8.64 20.88
C LEU A 83 11.92 8.87 22.36
N CYS A 84 10.67 8.58 22.78
CA CYS A 84 10.32 8.60 24.20
C CYS A 84 11.20 7.63 25.01
N LEU A 85 11.47 6.45 24.47
CA LEU A 85 12.28 5.42 25.14
C LEU A 85 13.76 5.77 25.22
N GLU A 86 14.28 6.52 24.23
CA GLU A 86 15.66 6.97 24.20
C GLU A 86 15.93 8.13 25.16
N HIS A 87 15.00 9.09 25.26
CA HIS A 87 15.15 10.26 26.13
C HIS A 87 14.80 9.97 27.58
N ALA A 88 13.95 8.98 27.85
CA ALA A 88 13.58 8.61 29.22
C ALA A 88 14.72 7.87 29.93
N ASN A 89 15.00 8.26 31.18
CA ASN A 89 15.96 7.56 32.04
C ASN A 89 15.59 6.06 32.15
N LYS A 90 16.59 5.17 32.06
CA LYS A 90 16.41 3.71 32.06
C LYS A 90 15.85 3.16 33.38
N TYR A 91 16.01 3.90 34.48
CA TYR A 91 15.57 3.53 35.83
C TYR A 91 14.21 4.10 36.20
N GLU A 92 13.61 4.96 35.38
CA GLU A 92 12.30 5.55 35.64
C GLU A 92 11.15 4.71 35.05
N ARG A 93 10.02 4.66 35.77
CA ARG A 93 8.79 4.04 35.27
C ARG A 93 8.14 4.97 34.26
N ILE A 94 7.80 4.42 33.10
CA ILE A 94 7.20 5.22 32.02
C ILE A 94 5.90 4.59 31.52
N LYS A 95 4.93 5.44 31.18
CA LYS A 95 3.67 5.07 30.56
C LYS A 95 3.52 5.78 29.23
N ILE A 96 3.50 5.04 28.13
CA ILE A 96 3.31 5.55 26.77
C ILE A 96 1.86 5.32 26.36
N ILE A 97 1.18 6.40 26.00
CA ILE A 97 -0.25 6.43 25.71
C ILE A 97 -0.48 6.81 24.24
N SER A 98 -1.28 6.02 23.53
CA SER A 98 -1.65 6.33 22.14
C SER A 98 -3.07 5.90 21.78
N GLN A 99 -3.69 6.61 20.83
CA GLN A 99 -4.95 6.22 20.20
C GLN A 99 -4.74 5.19 19.07
N THR A 100 -3.51 5.00 18.58
CA THR A 100 -3.22 4.09 17.47
C THR A 100 -3.08 2.65 17.96
N ARG A 101 -4.21 1.92 18.00
CA ARG A 101 -4.26 0.51 18.43
C ARG A 101 -3.20 -0.37 17.75
N GLN A 102 -2.98 -0.20 16.45
CA GLN A 102 -2.04 -1.03 15.69
C GLN A 102 -0.58 -0.85 16.15
N ALA A 103 -0.18 0.36 16.55
CA ALA A 103 1.16 0.65 17.03
C ALA A 103 1.39 0.04 18.43
N ILE A 104 0.40 0.15 19.32
CA ILE A 104 0.45 -0.46 20.65
C ILE A 104 0.47 -1.99 20.55
N GLU A 105 -0.41 -2.59 19.74
CA GLU A 105 -0.41 -4.04 19.53
C GLU A 105 0.89 -4.54 18.89
N ALA A 106 1.53 -3.74 18.05
CA ALA A 106 2.80 -4.08 17.42
C ALA A 106 3.88 -4.35 18.47
N VAL A 107 4.06 -3.43 19.42
CA VAL A 107 5.13 -3.49 20.44
C VAL A 107 4.78 -4.33 21.67
N THR A 108 3.52 -4.71 21.87
CA THR A 108 3.07 -5.48 23.06
C THR A 108 2.76 -6.95 22.77
N VAL A 109 1.96 -7.23 21.73
CA VAL A 109 1.41 -8.58 21.48
C VAL A 109 2.00 -9.19 20.22
N LYS A 110 2.03 -8.43 19.12
CA LYS A 110 2.37 -8.95 17.79
C LYS A 110 3.87 -9.20 17.63
N PHE A 111 4.73 -8.42 18.31
CA PHE A 111 6.18 -8.60 18.19
C PHE A 111 6.64 -10.01 18.55
N LYS A 112 6.00 -10.68 19.54
CA LYS A 112 6.36 -12.04 19.95
C LYS A 112 6.22 -13.02 18.77
N LYS A 113 5.06 -12.95 18.10
CA LYS A 113 4.79 -13.76 16.90
C LYS A 113 5.72 -13.41 15.75
N TRP A 114 6.06 -12.13 15.58
CA TRP A 114 6.99 -11.70 14.53
C TRP A 114 8.42 -12.17 14.81
N GLU A 115 8.88 -12.06 16.05
CA GLU A 115 10.17 -12.56 16.52
C GLU A 115 10.27 -14.08 16.32
N ASP A 116 9.27 -14.84 16.75
CA ASP A 116 9.21 -16.29 16.54
C ASP A 116 9.28 -16.68 15.05
N LEU A 117 8.65 -15.89 14.17
CA LEU A 117 8.66 -16.10 12.73
C LEU A 117 9.88 -15.50 12.02
N GLY A 118 10.85 -14.92 12.75
CA GLY A 118 12.04 -14.29 12.19
C GLY A 118 11.75 -13.02 11.37
N TRP A 119 10.72 -12.29 11.76
CA TRP A 119 10.35 -10.97 11.24
C TRP A 119 9.89 -10.90 9.77
N VAL A 120 9.55 -12.04 9.16
CA VAL A 120 9.11 -12.13 7.74
C VAL A 120 7.82 -11.36 7.48
N GLU A 121 7.79 -10.62 6.36
CA GLU A 121 6.66 -9.79 5.92
C GLU A 121 6.15 -8.82 7.00
N THR A 122 6.95 -8.54 8.03
CA THR A 122 6.57 -7.67 9.13
C THR A 122 6.68 -6.20 8.72
N PRO A 123 5.59 -5.42 8.83
CA PRO A 123 5.65 -3.98 8.58
C PRO A 123 6.52 -3.29 9.63
N TYR A 124 7.34 -2.32 9.21
CA TYR A 124 8.21 -1.54 10.09
C TYR A 124 9.13 -2.41 10.96
N ARG A 125 9.66 -3.49 10.36
CA ARG A 125 10.55 -4.47 10.97
C ARG A 125 11.64 -3.81 11.81
N ASP A 126 12.38 -2.89 11.19
CA ASP A 126 13.58 -2.33 11.82
C ASP A 126 13.20 -1.42 13.00
N LEU A 127 12.29 -0.47 12.82
CA LEU A 127 11.77 0.39 13.90
C LEU A 127 11.21 -0.41 15.09
N THR A 128 10.44 -1.48 14.80
CA THR A 128 9.89 -2.32 15.87
C THR A 128 10.99 -3.08 16.60
N LYS A 129 11.99 -3.61 15.87
CA LYS A 129 13.18 -4.22 16.47
C LYS A 129 13.91 -3.22 17.37
N LYS A 130 14.10 -1.98 16.91
CA LYS A 130 14.74 -0.91 17.69
C LYS A 130 14.05 -0.69 19.03
N ILE A 131 12.74 -0.47 19.01
CA ILE A 131 11.92 -0.26 20.20
C ILE A 131 11.98 -1.43 21.17
N ILE A 132 11.86 -2.67 20.66
CA ILE A 132 11.92 -3.85 21.52
C ILE A 132 13.30 -3.99 22.16
N THR A 133 14.39 -3.68 21.45
CA THR A 133 15.74 -3.64 22.05
C THR A 133 15.83 -2.56 23.13
N LEU A 134 15.30 -1.36 22.88
CA LEU A 134 15.28 -0.29 23.88
C LEU A 134 14.50 -0.71 25.12
N ILE A 135 13.30 -1.27 24.97
CA ILE A 135 12.49 -1.79 26.09
C ILE A 135 13.25 -2.86 26.87
N ARG A 136 13.91 -3.80 26.19
CA ARG A 136 14.72 -4.87 26.83
C ARG A 136 15.94 -4.32 27.58
N SER A 137 16.47 -3.17 27.17
CA SER A 137 17.62 -2.54 27.81
C SER A 137 17.28 -1.73 29.07
N ARG A 138 16.00 -1.43 29.30
CA ARG A 138 15.53 -0.65 30.45
C ARG A 138 15.49 -1.51 31.72
N LYS A 139 15.68 -0.87 32.87
CA LYS A 139 15.64 -1.51 34.20
C LYS A 139 14.29 -1.32 34.88
N ALA A 140 13.61 -0.22 34.59
CA ALA A 140 12.26 0.04 35.09
C ALA A 140 11.16 -0.34 34.08
N PRO A 141 9.95 -0.67 34.57
CA PRO A 141 8.84 -1.09 33.73
C PRO A 141 8.35 0.02 32.78
N THR A 142 8.11 -0.37 31.53
CA THR A 142 7.45 0.44 30.51
C THR A 142 6.03 -0.08 30.28
N ARG A 143 5.02 0.77 30.46
CA ARG A 143 3.62 0.44 30.21
C ARG A 143 3.12 1.10 28.93
N PHE A 144 2.44 0.34 28.10
CA PHE A 144 1.76 0.86 26.91
C PHE A 144 0.26 0.84 27.14
N HIS A 145 -0.40 1.99 26.90
CA HIS A 145 -1.84 2.12 27.06
C HIS A 145 -2.49 2.54 25.74
N TRP A 146 -3.45 1.73 25.27
CA TRP A 146 -4.29 2.10 24.15
C TRP A 146 -5.54 2.84 24.66
N LEU A 147 -5.63 4.13 24.33
CA LEU A 147 -6.81 4.95 24.61
C LEU A 147 -7.85 4.78 23.49
N ASN A 148 -8.97 4.15 23.80
CA ASN A 148 -10.12 4.07 22.90
C ASN A 148 -11.08 5.26 23.09
N LYS A 149 -11.33 5.65 24.35
CA LYS A 149 -12.15 6.80 24.72
C LYS A 149 -11.37 7.68 25.70
N PRO A 150 -10.82 8.82 25.26
CA PRO A 150 -10.05 9.68 26.14
C PRO A 150 -10.98 10.44 27.11
N THR A 151 -10.52 10.66 28.34
CA THR A 151 -11.10 11.68 29.23
C THR A 151 -10.83 13.09 28.68
N GLN A 152 -11.49 14.12 29.24
CA GLN A 152 -11.28 15.51 28.78
C GLN A 152 -9.80 15.94 28.84
N ARG A 153 -9.09 15.55 29.91
CA ARG A 153 -7.65 15.83 30.09
C ARG A 153 -6.79 15.05 29.08
N GLU A 154 -6.95 13.73 29.00
CA GLU A 154 -6.18 12.90 28.04
C GLU A 154 -6.46 13.30 26.59
N GLY A 155 -7.69 13.72 26.29
CA GLY A 155 -8.09 14.22 24.98
C GLY A 155 -7.32 15.48 24.60
N ALA A 156 -7.15 16.42 25.54
CA ALA A 156 -6.36 17.63 25.32
C ALA A 156 -4.88 17.31 25.04
N HIS A 157 -4.25 16.41 25.81
CA HIS A 157 -2.85 16.03 25.58
C HIS A 157 -2.66 15.28 24.25
N ILE A 158 -3.59 14.41 23.86
CA ILE A 158 -3.53 13.74 22.56
C ILE A 158 -3.72 14.73 21.41
N GLU A 159 -4.62 15.71 21.54
CA GLU A 159 -4.80 16.72 20.49
C GLU A 159 -3.58 17.63 20.38
N ARG A 160 -2.93 17.97 21.51
CA ARG A 160 -1.62 18.62 21.51
C ARG A 160 -0.57 17.77 20.80
N ALA A 161 -0.49 16.47 21.09
CA ALA A 161 0.43 15.56 20.41
C ALA A 161 0.16 15.50 18.89
N LYS A 162 -1.12 15.50 18.46
CA LYS A 162 -1.48 15.61 17.04
C LYS A 162 -1.06 16.94 16.43
N SER A 163 -1.20 18.05 17.18
CA SER A 163 -0.74 19.37 16.75
C SER A 163 0.77 19.40 16.53
N TYR A 164 1.55 18.89 17.49
CA TYR A 164 3.01 18.75 17.33
C TYR A 164 3.38 17.81 16.18
N ALA A 165 2.66 16.72 15.99
CA ALA A 165 2.86 15.84 14.84
C ALA A 165 2.61 16.56 13.51
N ARG A 166 1.59 17.43 13.43
CA ARG A 166 1.33 18.27 12.26
C ARG A 166 2.43 19.31 12.04
N GLN A 167 2.95 19.93 13.10
CA GLN A 167 4.08 20.86 13.02
C GLN A 167 5.36 20.15 12.53
N GLY A 168 5.68 18.99 13.11
CA GLY A 168 6.80 18.15 12.70
C GLY A 168 6.69 17.69 11.24
N ARG A 169 5.47 17.46 10.75
CA ARG A 169 5.21 17.15 9.33
C ARG A 169 5.60 18.29 8.38
N GLU A 170 5.44 19.55 8.79
CA GLU A 170 5.71 20.71 7.94
C GLU A 170 7.19 21.14 7.93
N LYS A 171 8.02 20.59 8.82
CA LYS A 171 9.47 20.84 8.80
C LYS A 171 10.09 20.39 7.45
N ARG A 172 11.03 21.19 6.95
CA ARG A 172 11.70 20.95 5.66
C ARG A 172 12.68 19.79 5.70
N GLN A 173 13.43 19.65 6.78
CA GLN A 173 14.43 18.60 6.96
C GLN A 173 13.90 17.51 7.91
N GLN A 174 14.29 16.27 7.65
CA GLN A 174 14.06 15.16 8.57
C GLN A 174 14.88 15.40 9.83
N ASP A 175 14.25 15.23 10.99
CA ASP A 175 14.99 15.25 12.24
C ASP A 175 15.79 13.94 12.35
N GLU A 176 17.00 14.01 12.91
CA GLU A 176 17.89 12.84 13.01
C GLU A 176 17.21 11.71 13.81
N GLU A 177 17.31 10.47 13.31
CA GLU A 177 16.93 9.30 14.09
C GLU A 177 17.86 9.18 15.30
N GLY A 178 17.30 8.84 16.45
CA GLY A 178 18.11 8.67 17.65
C GLY A 178 19.21 7.63 17.50
N THR A 179 20.35 7.94 18.11
CA THR A 179 21.64 7.26 17.91
C THR A 179 21.77 5.98 18.74
N SER A 180 20.72 5.52 19.42
CA SER A 180 20.88 4.80 20.70
C SER A 180 21.10 3.29 20.58
N LEU A 181 21.04 2.70 19.39
CA LEU A 181 21.35 1.27 19.21
C LEU A 181 22.84 1.04 19.04
N LYS A 182 23.51 0.65 20.13
CA LYS A 182 24.91 0.20 20.11
C LYS A 182 25.08 -1.27 19.67
N GLY A 183 24.03 -2.00 19.28
CA GLY A 183 24.15 -3.41 18.88
C GLY A 183 23.00 -3.98 18.05
N PRO A 184 23.21 -5.13 17.37
CA PRO A 184 22.21 -5.79 16.54
C PRO A 184 21.04 -6.35 17.37
N TYR A 185 19.87 -6.49 16.74
CA TYR A 185 18.69 -7.07 17.37
C TYR A 185 18.88 -8.57 17.63
N HIS A 186 18.59 -9.02 18.86
CA HIS A 186 18.54 -10.42 19.23
C HIS A 186 17.16 -10.82 19.76
N PRO A 187 16.68 -12.04 19.46
CA PRO A 187 17.34 -13.14 18.74
C PRO A 187 17.36 -12.93 17.22
N ASP A 188 18.34 -13.56 16.56
CA ASP A 188 18.45 -13.57 15.09
C ASP A 188 17.77 -14.83 14.50
N GLY A 189 17.18 -14.68 13.33
CA GLY A 189 16.44 -15.75 12.65
C GLY A 189 15.05 -16.05 13.24
N ALA A 190 14.47 -17.18 12.79
CA ALA A 190 13.15 -17.65 13.21
C ALA A 190 13.27 -18.86 14.14
N LYS A 191 12.36 -18.96 15.12
CA LYS A 191 12.29 -20.08 16.04
C LYS A 191 11.81 -21.33 15.31
N LEU A 192 12.64 -22.39 15.28
CA LEU A 192 12.34 -23.64 14.55
C LEU A 192 11.01 -24.29 14.96
N GLN A 193 10.62 -24.17 16.24
CA GLN A 193 9.35 -24.69 16.74
C GLN A 193 8.11 -23.92 16.23
N ALA A 194 8.28 -22.67 15.80
CA ALA A 194 7.19 -21.79 15.38
C ALA A 194 7.06 -21.66 13.86
N VAL A 195 8.08 -22.07 13.09
CA VAL A 195 8.04 -22.00 11.63
C VAL A 195 7.14 -23.07 11.03
N THR A 196 6.53 -22.72 9.90
CA THR A 196 5.77 -23.60 9.04
C THR A 196 6.43 -23.65 7.66
N GLN A 197 6.12 -24.66 6.84
CA GLN A 197 6.59 -24.70 5.44
C GLN A 197 6.26 -23.38 4.70
N ALA A 198 5.08 -22.80 4.95
CA ALA A 198 4.66 -21.54 4.36
C ALA A 198 5.52 -20.35 4.82
N SER A 199 5.91 -20.27 6.10
CA SER A 199 6.80 -19.20 6.57
C SER A 199 8.23 -19.39 6.08
N VAL A 200 8.74 -20.62 6.01
CA VAL A 200 10.06 -20.94 5.44
C VAL A 200 10.11 -20.57 3.95
N TYR A 201 9.06 -20.89 3.19
CA TYR A 201 8.98 -20.48 1.78
C TYR A 201 9.03 -18.96 1.62
N LYS A 202 8.37 -18.21 2.50
CA LYS A 202 8.44 -16.74 2.50
C LYS A 202 9.83 -16.21 2.87
N HIS A 203 10.50 -16.81 3.85
CA HIS A 203 11.91 -16.52 4.16
C HIS A 203 12.77 -16.68 2.89
N LEU A 204 12.65 -17.81 2.21
CA LEU A 204 13.39 -18.08 0.97
C LEU A 204 13.11 -17.04 -0.13
N ILE A 205 11.86 -16.61 -0.30
CA ILE A 205 11.50 -15.56 -1.26
C ILE A 205 12.12 -14.21 -0.87
N GLU A 206 12.09 -13.83 0.40
CA GLU A 206 12.66 -12.56 0.87
C GLU A 206 14.18 -12.52 0.72
N THR A 207 14.87 -13.64 0.96
CA THR A 207 16.31 -13.77 0.77
C THR A 207 16.68 -13.84 -0.71
N ARG A 208 15.92 -14.55 -1.53
CA ARG A 208 16.14 -14.73 -2.98
C ARG A 208 15.36 -13.71 -3.81
N LYS A 209 15.34 -12.44 -3.41
CA LYS A 209 14.71 -11.39 -4.21
C LYS A 209 15.35 -11.37 -5.61
N SER A 210 14.59 -11.79 -6.62
CA SER A 210 15.04 -11.74 -8.00
C SER A 210 15.36 -10.30 -8.37
N ALA A 211 16.47 -10.10 -9.08
CA ALA A 211 16.85 -8.79 -9.58
C ALA A 211 15.68 -8.17 -10.37
N GLU A 212 15.40 -6.89 -10.09
CA GLU A 212 14.37 -6.19 -10.82
C GLU A 212 14.81 -5.96 -12.27
N THR A 213 14.04 -6.48 -13.21
CA THR A 213 14.33 -6.34 -14.65
C THR A 213 14.25 -4.88 -15.08
N GLU A 214 15.06 -4.51 -16.06
CA GLU A 214 15.09 -3.14 -16.59
C GLU A 214 13.71 -2.68 -17.10
N THR A 215 12.97 -3.59 -17.76
CA THR A 215 11.60 -3.32 -18.19
C THR A 215 10.65 -3.04 -17.01
N SER A 216 10.81 -3.73 -15.87
CA SER A 216 10.02 -3.47 -14.66
C SER A 216 10.29 -2.07 -14.12
N LYS A 217 11.58 -1.67 -14.08
CA LYS A 217 11.98 -0.31 -13.64
C LYS A 217 11.40 0.75 -14.55
N GLN A 218 11.55 0.60 -15.87
CA GLN A 218 11.01 1.53 -16.86
C GLN A 218 9.49 1.68 -16.76
N ASN A 219 8.76 0.58 -16.58
CA ASN A 219 7.30 0.62 -16.39
C ASN A 219 6.91 1.31 -15.08
N ILE A 220 7.64 1.08 -13.97
CA ILE A 220 7.40 1.77 -12.70
C ILE A 220 7.65 3.27 -12.86
N THR A 221 8.74 3.68 -13.49
CA THR A 221 9.03 5.09 -13.79
C THR A 221 7.91 5.70 -14.63
N LYS A 222 7.44 4.98 -15.65
CA LYS A 222 6.33 5.44 -16.50
C LYS A 222 5.02 5.60 -15.73
N ILE A 223 4.69 4.69 -14.82
CA ILE A 223 3.55 4.85 -13.89
C ILE A 223 3.71 6.14 -13.09
N LYS A 224 4.86 6.34 -12.45
CA LYS A 224 5.14 7.54 -11.64
C LYS A 224 4.98 8.82 -12.45
N THR A 225 5.63 8.92 -13.61
CA THR A 225 5.59 10.11 -14.47
C THR A 225 4.17 10.39 -14.99
N ASN A 226 3.46 9.39 -15.51
CA ASN A 226 2.13 9.59 -16.08
C ASN A 226 1.07 9.88 -15.01
N VAL A 227 1.18 9.25 -13.84
CA VAL A 227 0.28 9.55 -12.72
C VAL A 227 0.55 10.96 -12.19
N LYS A 228 1.82 11.36 -12.04
CA LYS A 228 2.19 12.72 -11.62
C LYS A 228 1.64 13.79 -12.56
N SER A 229 1.79 13.59 -13.88
CA SER A 229 1.37 14.59 -14.87
C SER A 229 -0.13 14.87 -14.88
N ARG A 230 -0.98 13.89 -14.57
CA ARG A 230 -2.45 14.05 -14.60
C ARG A 230 -3.07 14.21 -13.22
N TRP A 231 -2.58 13.49 -12.22
CA TRP A 231 -3.19 13.39 -10.90
C TRP A 231 -2.44 14.18 -9.82
N ASN A 232 -1.33 14.83 -10.19
CA ASN A 232 -0.50 15.67 -9.31
C ASN A 232 0.00 14.94 -8.04
N PHE A 233 0.27 13.64 -8.14
CA PHE A 233 0.93 12.86 -7.09
C PHE A 233 1.81 11.78 -7.69
N THR A 234 2.89 11.41 -7.00
CA THR A 234 3.81 10.35 -7.47
C THR A 234 3.69 9.12 -6.57
N PRO A 235 3.10 8.00 -7.01
CA PRO A 235 2.97 6.81 -6.17
C PRO A 235 4.34 6.16 -5.90
N THR A 236 4.58 5.78 -4.64
CA THR A 236 5.78 4.99 -4.29
C THR A 236 5.71 3.60 -4.93
N THR A 237 6.88 3.00 -5.23
CA THR A 237 6.95 1.63 -5.79
C THR A 237 6.24 0.61 -4.90
N ALA A 238 6.37 0.74 -3.58
CA ALA A 238 5.68 -0.10 -2.61
C ALA A 238 4.16 0.08 -2.69
N HIS A 239 3.66 1.31 -2.82
CA HIS A 239 2.23 1.58 -2.97
C HIS A 239 1.65 1.02 -4.27
N ILE A 240 2.39 1.09 -5.39
CA ILE A 240 1.97 0.49 -6.68
C ILE A 240 1.71 -1.01 -6.50
N TRP A 241 2.69 -1.75 -5.97
CA TRP A 241 2.56 -3.20 -5.77
C TRP A 241 1.53 -3.56 -4.71
N HIS A 242 1.50 -2.83 -3.59
CA HIS A 242 0.56 -3.09 -2.50
C HIS A 242 -0.88 -2.83 -2.93
N SER A 243 -1.14 -1.70 -3.59
CA SER A 243 -2.47 -1.38 -4.11
C SER A 243 -2.91 -2.42 -5.12
N LEU A 244 -2.05 -2.76 -6.10
CA LEU A 244 -2.37 -3.79 -7.09
C LEU A 244 -2.73 -5.13 -6.44
N LYS A 245 -1.96 -5.58 -5.44
CA LYS A 245 -2.21 -6.86 -4.72
C LYS A 245 -3.50 -6.85 -3.90
N ARG A 246 -3.83 -5.74 -3.24
CA ARG A 246 -4.95 -5.66 -2.27
C ARG A 246 -6.26 -5.16 -2.88
N ASN A 247 -6.22 -4.50 -4.03
CA ASN A 247 -7.40 -3.88 -4.63
C ASN A 247 -8.47 -4.96 -4.97
N LYS A 248 -9.68 -4.78 -4.43
CA LYS A 248 -10.84 -5.65 -4.62
C LYS A 248 -11.82 -5.16 -5.71
N ASN A 249 -11.60 -3.95 -6.22
CA ASN A 249 -12.44 -3.32 -7.24
C ASN A 249 -12.23 -3.97 -8.61
N ILE A 250 -11.04 -4.54 -8.85
CA ILE A 250 -10.67 -5.17 -10.12
C ILE A 250 -10.56 -6.70 -10.00
N LEU A 251 -10.86 -7.41 -11.09
CA LEU A 251 -10.85 -8.87 -11.09
C LEU A 251 -9.43 -9.43 -10.90
N LYS A 252 -9.31 -10.61 -10.29
CA LYS A 252 -8.00 -11.28 -10.09
C LYS A 252 -7.24 -11.44 -11.42
N LYS A 253 -7.91 -11.90 -12.48
CA LYS A 253 -7.33 -12.02 -13.83
C LYS A 253 -6.79 -10.70 -14.38
N HIS A 254 -7.42 -9.57 -14.07
CA HIS A 254 -6.95 -8.25 -14.49
C HIS A 254 -5.73 -7.82 -13.69
N ARG A 255 -5.71 -8.08 -12.38
CA ARG A 255 -4.53 -7.84 -11.54
C ARG A 255 -3.32 -8.61 -12.02
N GLU A 256 -3.51 -9.87 -12.41
CA GLU A 256 -2.47 -10.70 -13.00
C GLU A 256 -1.99 -10.14 -14.34
N PHE A 257 -2.92 -9.69 -15.20
CA PHE A 257 -2.59 -9.01 -16.46
C PHE A 257 -1.74 -7.75 -16.22
N LEU A 258 -2.14 -6.88 -15.29
CA LEU A 258 -1.42 -5.66 -14.94
C LEU A 258 -0.05 -5.99 -14.31
N TYR A 259 0.00 -6.93 -13.37
CA TYR A 259 1.25 -7.40 -12.75
C TYR A 259 2.24 -7.88 -13.82
N LYS A 260 1.78 -8.73 -14.74
CA LYS A 260 2.59 -9.21 -15.86
C LYS A 260 2.99 -8.09 -16.82
N GLY A 261 2.13 -7.08 -16.99
CA GLY A 261 2.40 -5.87 -17.75
C GLY A 261 3.52 -5.03 -17.12
N ILE A 262 3.44 -4.74 -15.83
CA ILE A 262 4.47 -4.00 -15.08
C ILE A 262 5.79 -4.77 -15.13
N LYS A 263 5.79 -6.08 -14.84
CA LYS A 263 6.99 -6.92 -14.92
C LYS A 263 7.52 -7.14 -16.34
N GLY A 264 6.78 -6.73 -17.36
CA GLY A 264 7.15 -6.93 -18.77
C GLY A 264 7.25 -8.40 -19.14
N THR A 265 6.40 -9.27 -18.59
CA THR A 265 6.46 -10.74 -18.78
C THR A 265 5.62 -11.24 -19.95
N HIS A 266 4.69 -10.43 -20.47
CA HIS A 266 3.92 -10.76 -21.67
C HIS A 266 4.82 -11.03 -22.88
N TYR A 267 4.36 -11.88 -23.79
CA TYR A 267 5.09 -12.24 -25.01
C TYR A 267 4.69 -11.27 -26.14
N ILE A 268 5.52 -10.24 -26.33
CA ILE A 268 5.33 -9.09 -27.22
C ILE A 268 6.70 -8.55 -27.69
N GLY A 269 6.72 -7.84 -28.81
CA GLY A 269 7.91 -7.17 -29.34
C GLY A 269 9.11 -8.12 -29.48
N LYS A 270 10.28 -7.65 -29.03
CA LYS A 270 11.56 -8.38 -29.10
C LYS A 270 11.53 -9.81 -28.54
N LYS A 271 10.61 -10.15 -27.63
CA LYS A 271 10.52 -11.53 -27.12
C LYS A 271 10.17 -12.55 -28.18
N TRP A 272 9.34 -12.19 -29.15
CA TRP A 272 9.03 -13.07 -30.27
C TRP A 272 10.27 -13.38 -31.11
N LEU A 273 11.23 -12.44 -31.21
CA LEU A 273 12.47 -12.61 -31.96
C LEU A 273 13.41 -13.67 -31.37
N HIS A 274 13.29 -13.94 -30.06
CA HIS A 274 14.08 -14.96 -29.37
C HIS A 274 13.47 -16.37 -29.46
N THR A 275 12.49 -16.58 -30.35
CA THR A 275 11.89 -17.90 -30.59
C THR A 275 12.59 -18.60 -31.74
N ASP A 276 12.72 -19.93 -31.67
CA ASP A 276 13.36 -20.73 -32.73
C ASP A 276 12.51 -20.80 -34.02
N LYS A 277 11.19 -20.62 -33.92
CA LYS A 277 10.26 -20.69 -35.06
C LYS A 277 10.17 -19.34 -35.79
N GLU A 278 10.60 -19.31 -37.04
CA GLU A 278 10.63 -18.09 -37.86
C GLU A 278 9.24 -17.43 -38.03
N GLU A 279 8.21 -18.23 -38.26
CA GLU A 279 6.81 -17.75 -38.37
C GLU A 279 6.33 -16.97 -37.14
N LEU A 280 6.89 -17.25 -35.96
CA LEU A 280 6.52 -16.58 -34.71
C LEU A 280 7.23 -15.24 -34.55
N LYS A 281 8.38 -15.03 -35.21
CA LYS A 281 9.16 -13.79 -35.13
C LYS A 281 8.41 -12.62 -35.78
N GLU A 282 7.59 -12.89 -36.80
CA GLU A 282 6.71 -11.89 -37.42
C GLU A 282 5.74 -11.24 -36.43
N ARG A 283 5.45 -11.89 -35.29
CA ARG A 283 4.58 -11.36 -34.24
C ARG A 283 5.26 -10.28 -33.38
N ALA A 284 6.55 -10.03 -33.58
CA ALA A 284 7.27 -8.93 -32.93
C ALA A 284 6.77 -7.56 -33.38
N THR A 285 6.24 -7.47 -34.61
CA THR A 285 5.73 -6.23 -35.20
C THR A 285 4.22 -6.31 -35.38
N CYS A 286 3.55 -5.16 -35.23
CA CYS A 286 2.12 -5.07 -35.49
C CYS A 286 1.87 -5.01 -36.99
N ARG A 287 1.23 -6.02 -37.59
CA ARG A 287 0.96 -6.06 -39.04
C ARG A 287 0.14 -4.86 -39.55
N THR A 288 -0.75 -4.30 -38.75
CA THR A 288 -1.57 -3.15 -39.15
C THR A 288 -0.81 -1.83 -39.09
N CYS A 289 0.10 -1.67 -38.13
CA CYS A 289 0.76 -0.39 -37.88
C CYS A 289 2.22 -0.34 -38.33
N ASN A 290 2.80 -1.50 -38.65
CA ASN A 290 4.19 -1.70 -39.02
C ASN A 290 5.20 -1.11 -38.03
N VAL A 291 4.94 -1.28 -36.73
CA VAL A 291 5.82 -0.84 -35.63
C VAL A 291 6.03 -1.99 -34.64
N GLU A 292 7.08 -1.92 -33.82
CA GLU A 292 7.30 -2.88 -32.74
C GLU A 292 6.05 -2.97 -31.85
N GLU A 293 5.57 -4.20 -31.66
CA GLU A 293 4.38 -4.44 -30.88
C GLU A 293 4.69 -4.39 -29.38
N SER A 294 4.60 -3.20 -28.79
CA SER A 294 4.72 -2.97 -27.36
C SER A 294 3.36 -2.98 -26.66
N LEU A 295 3.35 -3.14 -25.33
CA LEU A 295 2.11 -3.06 -24.54
C LEU A 295 1.47 -1.66 -24.65
N GLU A 296 2.29 -0.61 -24.74
CA GLU A 296 1.80 0.74 -25.01
C GLU A 296 1.16 0.83 -26.39
N HIS A 297 1.81 0.27 -27.42
CA HIS A 297 1.24 0.24 -28.75
C HIS A 297 -0.14 -0.42 -28.73
N ILE A 298 -0.23 -1.65 -28.20
CA ILE A 298 -1.47 -2.44 -28.17
C ILE A 298 -2.60 -1.68 -27.46
N LEU A 299 -2.33 -1.13 -26.27
CA LEU A 299 -3.38 -0.57 -25.43
C LEU A 299 -3.77 0.86 -25.81
N THR A 300 -2.84 1.70 -26.30
CA THR A 300 -3.10 3.14 -26.45
C THR A 300 -2.89 3.69 -27.86
N LYS A 301 -2.07 3.05 -28.72
CA LYS A 301 -1.68 3.60 -30.05
C LYS A 301 -2.13 2.77 -31.25
N CYS A 302 -2.47 1.49 -31.08
CA CYS A 302 -2.74 0.56 -32.18
C CYS A 302 -3.95 0.99 -33.01
N ARG A 303 -3.80 0.96 -34.35
CA ARG A 303 -4.86 1.24 -35.33
C ARG A 303 -5.64 0.00 -35.76
N ALA A 304 -5.29 -1.16 -35.24
CA ALA A 304 -6.02 -2.39 -35.54
C ALA A 304 -7.45 -2.34 -34.95
N PRO A 305 -8.40 -3.07 -35.53
CA PRO A 305 -9.80 -3.02 -35.12
C PRO A 305 -10.00 -3.24 -33.61
N GLY A 306 -10.94 -2.49 -33.03
CA GLY A 306 -11.38 -2.64 -31.65
C GLY A 306 -10.80 -1.67 -30.64
N GLN A 307 -9.50 -1.34 -30.67
CA GLN A 307 -8.89 -0.53 -29.60
C GLN A 307 -9.55 0.86 -29.50
N SER A 308 -9.62 1.58 -30.61
CA SER A 308 -10.20 2.93 -30.65
C SER A 308 -11.68 2.90 -30.28
N LEU A 309 -12.41 1.90 -30.77
CA LEU A 309 -13.83 1.71 -30.50
C LEU A 309 -14.11 1.45 -29.02
N ILE A 310 -13.28 0.63 -28.35
CA ILE A 310 -13.41 0.32 -26.93
C ILE A 310 -13.19 1.58 -26.09
N TRP A 311 -12.16 2.36 -26.38
CA TRP A 311 -11.87 3.59 -25.63
C TRP A 311 -12.89 4.69 -25.89
N GLU A 312 -13.38 4.81 -27.12
CA GLU A 312 -14.46 5.73 -27.47
C GLU A 312 -15.77 5.35 -26.77
N THR A 313 -16.06 4.05 -26.66
CA THR A 313 -17.22 3.58 -25.89
C THR A 313 -17.03 3.84 -24.40
N ALA A 314 -15.83 3.64 -23.86
CA ALA A 314 -15.51 3.96 -22.47
C ALA A 314 -15.71 5.45 -22.18
N ARG A 315 -15.29 6.34 -23.09
CA ARG A 315 -15.55 7.78 -23.03
C ARG A 315 -17.03 8.08 -22.91
N LYS A 316 -17.84 7.51 -23.80
CA LYS A 316 -19.29 7.71 -23.80
C LYS A 316 -19.92 7.28 -22.47
N ILE A 317 -19.54 6.10 -21.96
CA ILE A 317 -20.06 5.59 -20.68
C ILE A 317 -19.63 6.49 -19.50
N TRP A 318 -18.39 6.98 -19.50
CA TRP A 318 -17.90 7.88 -18.45
C TRP A 318 -18.68 9.21 -18.43
N ASN A 319 -18.87 9.79 -19.62
CA ASN A 319 -19.50 11.09 -19.82
C ASN A 319 -21.00 11.14 -19.50
N GLU A 320 -21.64 10.01 -19.22
CA GLU A 320 -23.02 10.01 -18.74
C GLU A 320 -23.17 10.56 -17.32
N ARG A 321 -22.11 10.46 -16.52
CA ARG A 321 -22.13 10.89 -15.12
C ARG A 321 -21.03 11.88 -14.75
N TYR A 322 -19.90 11.81 -15.45
CA TYR A 322 -18.73 12.59 -15.08
C TYR A 322 -18.19 13.29 -16.30
N ASP A 323 -17.83 14.56 -16.14
CA ASP A 323 -17.14 15.30 -17.17
C ASP A 323 -15.66 14.87 -17.26
N GLU A 324 -14.95 15.44 -18.25
CA GLU A 324 -13.48 15.35 -18.38
C GLU A 324 -12.91 13.94 -18.65
N TRP A 325 -13.44 13.23 -19.64
CA TRP A 325 -12.76 12.03 -20.11
C TRP A 325 -11.45 12.34 -20.84
N GLN A 326 -10.39 11.68 -20.42
CA GLN A 326 -9.15 11.58 -21.18
C GLN A 326 -8.76 10.12 -21.37
N LYS A 327 -8.31 9.77 -22.59
CA LYS A 327 -7.79 8.43 -22.85
C LYS A 327 -6.61 8.15 -21.91
N PRO A 328 -6.59 6.99 -21.22
CA PRO A 328 -5.52 6.68 -20.29
C PRO A 328 -4.22 6.35 -21.04
N THR A 329 -3.11 6.82 -20.50
CA THR A 329 -1.75 6.45 -20.91
C THR A 329 -1.39 5.06 -20.39
N LEU A 330 -0.28 4.46 -20.88
CA LEU A 330 0.15 3.15 -20.39
C LEU A 330 0.43 3.18 -18.88
N GLY A 331 1.10 4.22 -18.38
CA GLY A 331 1.42 4.35 -16.96
C GLY A 331 0.18 4.40 -16.08
N GLU A 332 -0.89 5.07 -16.54
CA GLU A 332 -2.16 5.12 -15.79
C GLU A 332 -2.93 3.80 -15.83
N ILE A 333 -2.89 3.06 -16.94
CA ILE A 333 -3.50 1.73 -17.01
C ILE A 333 -2.78 0.78 -16.04
N LEU A 334 -1.45 0.76 -16.07
CA LEU A 334 -0.64 -0.10 -15.20
C LEU A 334 -0.75 0.31 -13.73
N GLY A 335 -0.82 1.61 -13.46
CA GLY A 335 -0.96 2.21 -12.13
C GLY A 335 -2.40 2.42 -11.66
N VAL A 336 -3.42 1.96 -12.40
CA VAL A 336 -4.82 2.35 -12.18
C VAL A 336 -5.32 2.17 -10.74
N THR A 337 -4.78 1.17 -10.04
CA THR A 337 -5.15 0.88 -8.65
C THR A 337 -4.67 1.93 -7.64
N THR A 338 -3.66 2.75 -7.98
CA THR A 338 -3.19 3.85 -7.12
C THR A 338 -4.01 5.12 -7.31
N ILE A 339 -4.73 5.25 -8.43
CA ILE A 339 -5.52 6.42 -8.77
C ILE A 339 -6.81 6.41 -7.94
N SER A 340 -7.02 7.50 -7.20
CA SER A 340 -8.26 7.78 -6.47
C SER A 340 -8.90 9.05 -7.02
N GLN A 341 -10.17 8.93 -7.39
CA GLN A 341 -10.99 10.03 -7.86
C GLN A 341 -11.43 10.89 -6.67
N LYS A 342 -11.58 12.18 -6.92
CA LYS A 342 -12.03 13.15 -5.92
C LYS A 342 -13.43 13.67 -6.26
N ASP A 343 -14.18 14.04 -5.23
CA ASP A 343 -15.42 14.80 -5.36
C ASP A 343 -15.15 16.31 -5.49
N GLY A 344 -16.21 17.12 -5.60
CA GLY A 344 -16.12 18.58 -5.74
C GLY A 344 -15.50 19.28 -4.53
N GLU A 345 -15.44 18.62 -3.38
CA GLU A 345 -14.81 19.13 -2.15
C GLU A 345 -13.33 18.70 -2.03
N GLY A 346 -12.85 17.89 -2.98
CA GLY A 346 -11.49 17.34 -2.97
C GLY A 346 -11.31 16.10 -2.08
N ASN A 347 -12.39 15.60 -1.49
CA ASN A 347 -12.41 14.36 -0.74
C ASN A 347 -12.43 13.15 -1.68
N LYS A 348 -12.10 11.98 -1.16
CA LYS A 348 -12.04 10.75 -1.97
C LYS A 348 -13.45 10.26 -2.29
N ASP A 349 -13.79 10.18 -3.57
CA ASP A 349 -15.03 9.57 -4.05
C ASP A 349 -14.78 8.08 -4.32
N ASP A 350 -15.20 7.23 -3.38
CA ASP A 350 -15.02 5.78 -3.47
C ASP A 350 -15.80 5.14 -4.63
N GLY A 351 -17.01 5.64 -4.93
CA GLY A 351 -17.86 5.15 -6.02
C GLY A 351 -17.27 5.46 -7.38
N LYS A 352 -16.91 6.73 -7.62
CA LYS A 352 -16.23 7.20 -8.84
C LYS A 352 -14.87 6.53 -9.01
N THR A 353 -14.09 6.39 -7.93
CA THR A 353 -12.80 5.68 -7.95
C THR A 353 -12.99 4.23 -8.39
N ARG A 354 -13.96 3.53 -7.80
CA ARG A 354 -14.23 2.14 -8.11
C ARG A 354 -14.69 1.97 -9.55
N PHE A 355 -15.59 2.83 -10.02
CA PHE A 355 -16.08 2.82 -11.39
C PHE A 355 -14.95 3.05 -12.40
N HIS A 356 -14.13 4.08 -12.18
CA HIS A 356 -12.94 4.37 -12.99
C HIS A 356 -12.00 3.15 -13.10
N GLN A 357 -11.67 2.54 -11.96
CA GLN A 357 -10.79 1.36 -11.94
C GLN A 357 -11.38 0.17 -12.72
N ILE A 358 -12.69 -0.07 -12.60
CA ILE A 358 -13.38 -1.15 -13.33
C ILE A 358 -13.36 -0.87 -14.83
N LEU A 359 -13.77 0.33 -15.24
CA LEU A 359 -13.92 0.69 -16.65
C LEU A 359 -12.57 0.60 -17.38
N ILE A 360 -11.52 1.22 -16.83
CA ILE A 360 -10.19 1.24 -17.43
C ILE A 360 -9.61 -0.19 -17.54
N THR A 361 -9.77 -1.02 -16.50
CA THR A 361 -9.23 -2.39 -16.52
C THR A 361 -10.01 -3.34 -17.43
N GLU A 362 -11.34 -3.21 -17.50
CA GLU A 362 -12.15 -4.00 -18.43
C GLU A 362 -11.79 -3.68 -19.88
N CYS A 363 -11.67 -2.39 -20.23
CA CYS A 363 -11.28 -1.93 -21.56
C CYS A 363 -9.85 -2.37 -21.91
N ALA A 364 -8.87 -2.14 -21.05
CA ALA A 364 -7.49 -2.53 -21.32
C ALA A 364 -7.34 -4.05 -21.49
N HIS A 365 -7.98 -4.84 -20.63
CA HIS A 365 -7.94 -6.29 -20.76
C HIS A 365 -8.68 -6.79 -21.99
N LEU A 366 -9.81 -6.17 -22.38
CA LEU A 366 -10.52 -6.56 -23.60
C LEU A 366 -9.65 -6.26 -24.84
N THR A 367 -9.03 -5.09 -24.91
CA THR A 367 -8.09 -4.74 -25.98
C THR A 367 -6.93 -5.73 -26.07
N TRP A 368 -6.34 -6.11 -24.94
CA TRP A 368 -5.30 -7.15 -24.89
C TRP A 368 -5.81 -8.50 -25.40
N ARG A 369 -7.01 -8.91 -24.97
CA ARG A 369 -7.62 -10.18 -25.40
C ARG A 369 -7.86 -10.21 -26.91
N LEU A 370 -8.42 -9.14 -27.47
CA LEU A 370 -8.65 -9.03 -28.92
C LEU A 370 -7.33 -9.11 -29.69
N ARG A 371 -6.25 -8.47 -29.19
CA ARG A 371 -4.92 -8.64 -29.77
C ARG A 371 -4.46 -10.09 -29.73
N CYS A 372 -4.61 -10.80 -28.61
CA CYS A 372 -4.22 -12.21 -28.51
C CYS A 372 -5.00 -13.09 -29.49
N GLU A 373 -6.32 -12.93 -29.57
CA GLU A 373 -7.16 -13.67 -30.52
C GLU A 373 -6.73 -13.40 -31.97
N ARG A 374 -6.51 -12.12 -32.32
CA ARG A 374 -6.04 -11.72 -33.65
C ARG A 374 -4.65 -12.30 -34.00
N VAL A 375 -3.64 -12.05 -33.17
CA VAL A 375 -2.24 -12.37 -33.48
C VAL A 375 -1.91 -13.86 -33.31
N ILE A 376 -2.49 -14.51 -32.30
CA ILE A 376 -2.15 -15.90 -31.94
C ILE A 376 -3.18 -16.87 -32.50
N GLY A 377 -4.48 -16.56 -32.40
CA GLY A 377 -5.56 -17.47 -32.78
C GLY A 377 -5.95 -17.42 -34.26
N ASN A 378 -5.84 -16.24 -34.88
CA ASN A 378 -6.45 -15.98 -36.20
C ASN A 378 -5.46 -15.49 -37.26
N ASN A 379 -4.15 -15.54 -37.01
CA ASN A 379 -3.09 -15.10 -37.94
C ASN A 379 -3.34 -13.69 -38.55
N ASN A 380 -3.88 -12.77 -37.76
CA ASN A 380 -4.25 -11.41 -38.15
C ASN A 380 -5.41 -11.25 -39.17
N ASP A 381 -6.31 -12.23 -39.27
CA ASP A 381 -7.55 -12.07 -40.05
C ASP A 381 -8.41 -10.88 -39.54
N PRO A 382 -8.60 -9.82 -40.35
CA PRO A 382 -9.40 -8.65 -39.97
C PRO A 382 -10.90 -8.91 -39.89
N GLN A 383 -11.43 -9.92 -40.59
CA GLN A 383 -12.88 -10.12 -40.77
C GLN A 383 -13.57 -10.70 -39.53
N ARG A 384 -12.80 -11.28 -38.58
CA ARG A 384 -13.37 -11.92 -37.37
C ARG A 384 -13.77 -10.96 -36.25
N HIS A 385 -13.26 -9.73 -36.26
CA HIS A 385 -13.50 -8.77 -35.18
C HIS A 385 -14.37 -7.61 -35.66
N THR A 386 -15.66 -7.87 -35.87
CA THR A 386 -16.62 -6.82 -36.22
C THR A 386 -16.87 -5.89 -35.03
N ASP A 387 -17.10 -4.61 -35.32
CA ASP A 387 -17.38 -3.60 -34.30
C ASP A 387 -18.57 -3.99 -33.41
N ALA A 388 -19.63 -4.55 -34.00
CA ALA A 388 -20.81 -5.02 -33.27
C ALA A 388 -20.48 -6.15 -32.27
N ALA A 389 -19.62 -7.10 -32.64
CA ALA A 389 -19.20 -8.18 -31.75
C ALA A 389 -18.33 -7.67 -30.59
N ILE A 390 -17.42 -6.73 -30.87
CA ILE A 390 -16.56 -6.10 -29.87
C ILE A 390 -17.39 -5.31 -28.85
N LEU A 391 -18.33 -4.49 -29.34
CA LEU A 391 -19.26 -3.71 -28.53
C LEU A 391 -20.15 -4.62 -27.66
N SER A 392 -20.72 -5.67 -28.25
CA SER A 392 -21.52 -6.66 -27.52
C SER A 392 -20.71 -7.37 -26.43
N THR A 393 -19.44 -7.66 -26.70
CA THR A 393 -18.53 -8.26 -25.71
C THR A 393 -18.25 -7.30 -24.55
N LEU A 394 -17.94 -6.03 -24.84
CA LEU A 394 -17.74 -5.01 -23.81
C LEU A 394 -19.00 -4.81 -22.96
N LYS A 395 -20.16 -4.70 -23.62
CA LYS A 395 -21.48 -4.63 -22.98
C LYS A 395 -21.69 -5.80 -22.03
N TYR A 396 -21.48 -7.03 -22.49
CA TYR A 396 -21.65 -8.23 -21.68
C TYR A 396 -20.75 -8.20 -20.44
N ARG A 397 -19.48 -7.81 -20.59
CA ARG A 397 -18.52 -7.78 -19.46
C ARG A 397 -18.92 -6.79 -18.38
N LEU A 398 -19.29 -5.56 -18.75
CA LEU A 398 -19.73 -4.55 -17.80
C LEU A 398 -21.04 -4.96 -17.11
N ASN A 399 -22.01 -5.47 -17.87
CA ASN A 399 -23.25 -6.04 -17.34
C ASN A 399 -23.01 -7.19 -16.35
N HIS A 400 -22.12 -8.11 -16.71
CA HIS A 400 -21.76 -9.22 -15.85
C HIS A 400 -21.11 -8.71 -14.55
N ARG A 401 -20.23 -7.71 -14.63
CA ARG A 401 -19.59 -7.10 -13.45
C ARG A 401 -20.63 -6.51 -12.51
N PHE A 402 -21.57 -5.73 -13.05
CA PHE A 402 -22.69 -5.16 -12.30
C PHE A 402 -23.55 -6.21 -11.61
N ARG A 403 -23.97 -7.25 -12.34
CA ARG A 403 -24.76 -8.36 -11.78
C ARG A 403 -24.04 -9.06 -10.64
N MET A 404 -22.73 -9.29 -10.79
CA MET A 404 -21.93 -9.87 -9.72
C MET A 404 -21.87 -8.95 -8.50
N ASP A 405 -21.70 -7.65 -8.69
CA ASP A 405 -21.68 -6.69 -7.59
C ASP A 405 -23.01 -6.68 -6.83
N CYS A 406 -24.16 -6.72 -7.54
CA CYS A 406 -25.48 -6.82 -6.93
C CYS A 406 -25.66 -8.12 -6.15
N ILE A 407 -25.20 -9.27 -6.68
CA ILE A 407 -25.28 -10.53 -5.95
C ILE A 407 -24.43 -10.47 -4.67
N LEU A 408 -23.24 -9.87 -4.76
CA LEU A 408 -22.29 -9.76 -3.66
C LEU A 408 -22.75 -8.83 -2.55
N THR A 409 -23.81 -8.03 -2.71
CA THR A 409 -24.37 -7.23 -1.60
C THR A 409 -25.15 -8.05 -0.58
N SER A 410 -25.53 -9.30 -0.92
CA SER A 410 -26.34 -10.12 -0.04
C SER A 410 -25.60 -10.52 1.24
N THR A 411 -25.87 -9.80 2.34
CA THR A 411 -25.35 -10.10 3.69
C THR A 411 -25.79 -11.47 4.18
N ARG A 412 -26.97 -11.96 3.76
CA ARG A 412 -27.44 -13.32 4.05
C ARG A 412 -26.53 -14.41 3.48
N LYS A 413 -25.97 -14.20 2.28
CA LYS A 413 -25.12 -15.20 1.60
C LYS A 413 -23.63 -15.05 1.93
N PHE A 414 -23.18 -13.81 2.14
CA PHE A 414 -21.75 -13.49 2.23
C PHE A 414 -21.32 -12.90 3.57
N GLU A 415 -22.25 -12.66 4.51
CA GLU A 415 -21.99 -12.14 5.85
C GLU A 415 -21.05 -10.93 5.83
N LYS A 416 -19.93 -10.99 6.58
CA LYS A 416 -18.89 -9.95 6.67
C LYS A 416 -18.11 -9.74 5.36
N LYS A 417 -18.27 -10.61 4.36
CA LYS A 417 -17.64 -10.50 3.03
C LYS A 417 -18.56 -9.84 2.01
N ALA A 418 -19.82 -9.56 2.36
CA ALA A 418 -20.75 -8.86 1.49
C ALA A 418 -20.20 -7.48 1.09
N LEU A 419 -20.43 -7.10 -0.15
CA LEU A 419 -20.17 -5.76 -0.64
C LEU A 419 -21.22 -4.81 -0.05
N ARG A 420 -20.83 -3.59 0.34
CA ARG A 420 -21.81 -2.63 0.86
C ARG A 420 -22.76 -2.21 -0.27
N GLU A 421 -24.03 -2.01 0.02
CA GLU A 421 -25.01 -1.61 -0.99
C GLU A 421 -24.75 -0.19 -1.51
N ASP A 422 -24.32 0.71 -0.62
CA ASP A 422 -23.98 2.09 -0.98
C ASP A 422 -22.85 2.16 -2.00
N ILE A 423 -21.75 1.43 -1.81
CA ILE A 423 -20.63 1.46 -2.77
C ILE A 423 -21.05 0.91 -4.14
N VAL A 424 -21.97 -0.05 -4.20
CA VAL A 424 -22.49 -0.59 -5.47
C VAL A 424 -23.37 0.45 -6.15
N ARG A 425 -24.29 1.07 -5.41
CA ARG A 425 -25.10 2.18 -5.91
C ARG A 425 -24.22 3.31 -6.41
N ASP A 426 -23.29 3.80 -5.59
CA ASP A 426 -22.45 4.92 -5.94
C ASP A 426 -21.47 4.60 -7.08
N THR A 427 -21.18 3.32 -7.35
CA THR A 427 -20.42 2.91 -8.55
C THR A 427 -21.28 2.99 -9.82
N TRP A 428 -22.50 2.45 -9.78
CA TRP A 428 -23.27 2.12 -10.98
C TRP A 428 -24.46 3.04 -11.26
N SER A 429 -24.85 3.90 -10.31
CA SER A 429 -25.91 4.89 -10.52
C SER A 429 -25.51 5.90 -11.59
N GLY A 430 -26.49 6.41 -12.35
CA GLY A 430 -26.31 7.41 -13.41
C GLY A 430 -25.96 6.81 -14.77
N ILE A 431 -25.77 5.49 -14.86
CA ILE A 431 -25.40 4.81 -16.11
C ILE A 431 -26.30 3.62 -16.45
N LEU A 432 -27.33 3.36 -15.64
CA LEU A 432 -28.30 2.27 -15.82
C LEU A 432 -29.42 2.67 -16.80
N ASP A 433 -29.85 1.72 -17.62
CA ASP A 433 -31.05 1.92 -18.45
C ASP A 433 -32.31 2.07 -17.58
N LYS A 434 -33.05 3.17 -17.79
CA LYS A 434 -34.35 3.48 -17.17
C LYS A 434 -34.32 3.91 -15.69
N GLU A 435 -33.27 4.59 -15.23
CA GLU A 435 -33.29 5.22 -13.89
C GLU A 435 -34.45 6.19 -13.69
N GLU A 436 -34.90 6.88 -14.75
CA GLU A 436 -35.98 7.87 -14.67
C GLU A 436 -37.40 7.27 -14.54
N LYS A 437 -37.60 5.97 -14.79
CA LYS A 437 -38.97 5.41 -14.89
C LYS A 437 -39.47 4.68 -13.65
N ASP A 438 -38.62 4.44 -12.65
CA ASP A 438 -39.06 3.83 -11.40
C ASP A 438 -38.22 4.30 -10.21
N ASP A 439 -38.92 4.65 -9.12
CA ASP A 439 -38.44 5.16 -7.84
C ASP A 439 -37.61 4.12 -7.04
N LEU A 440 -36.51 3.62 -7.62
CA LEU A 440 -35.93 2.33 -7.24
C LEU A 440 -34.41 2.31 -7.02
N PRO A 441 -33.87 3.04 -6.04
CA PRO A 441 -32.54 2.73 -5.47
C PRO A 441 -32.44 1.31 -4.89
N ARG A 442 -33.58 0.64 -4.59
CA ARG A 442 -33.63 -0.70 -3.94
C ARG A 442 -34.04 -1.86 -4.85
N SER A 443 -34.68 -1.68 -6.01
CA SER A 443 -35.16 -2.84 -6.78
C SER A 443 -34.08 -3.53 -7.58
N TRP A 444 -33.13 -2.81 -8.17
CA TRP A 444 -32.14 -3.42 -9.05
C TRP A 444 -31.07 -4.21 -8.29
N LEU A 445 -30.86 -3.90 -7.00
CA LEU A 445 -30.08 -4.74 -6.08
C LEU A 445 -30.75 -6.12 -5.86
N LYS A 446 -32.08 -6.19 -5.97
CA LYS A 446 -32.87 -7.43 -5.80
C LYS A 446 -33.23 -8.11 -7.14
N ARG A 447 -33.28 -7.34 -8.24
CA ARG A 447 -33.58 -7.79 -9.61
C ARG A 447 -32.63 -7.08 -10.59
N PRO A 448 -31.44 -7.64 -10.86
CA PRO A 448 -30.45 -6.93 -11.65
C PRO A 448 -30.89 -6.81 -13.11
N GLY A 449 -31.06 -5.57 -13.58
CA GLY A 449 -31.40 -5.24 -14.96
C GLY A 449 -30.23 -5.40 -15.95
N VAL A 450 -30.33 -4.72 -17.10
CA VAL A 450 -29.24 -4.57 -18.07
C VAL A 450 -28.65 -3.17 -17.87
N LEU A 451 -27.37 -3.14 -17.50
CA LEU A 451 -26.58 -1.98 -17.09
C LEU A 451 -26.43 -0.93 -18.18
N VAL A 452 -26.30 -1.31 -19.45
CA VAL A 452 -25.86 -0.36 -20.47
C VAL A 452 -26.81 -0.29 -21.64
N GLY A 453 -27.30 0.92 -21.87
CA GLY A 453 -28.08 1.32 -23.03
C GLY A 453 -27.63 0.67 -24.30
N ILE A 454 -28.61 0.13 -25.04
CA ILE A 454 -28.41 -0.20 -26.45
C ILE A 454 -27.81 1.02 -27.18
N ARG A 455 -28.09 2.26 -26.73
CA ARG A 455 -27.57 3.51 -27.30
C ARG A 455 -26.04 3.60 -27.38
N PHE A 456 -25.30 3.05 -26.41
CA PHE A 456 -23.83 3.15 -26.37
C PHE A 456 -23.11 2.14 -27.28
N PHE A 457 -23.83 1.11 -27.71
CA PHE A 457 -23.26 -0.04 -28.40
C PHE A 457 -23.81 -0.21 -29.83
N ARG A 458 -24.42 0.83 -30.40
CA ARG A 458 -24.77 0.88 -31.82
C ARG A 458 -23.53 1.26 -32.63
N ALA A 459 -23.16 0.41 -33.59
CA ALA A 459 -22.33 0.84 -34.70
C ALA A 459 -23.15 1.86 -35.51
N GLY A 460 -22.54 3.00 -35.86
CA GLY A 460 -23.27 4.18 -36.35
C GLY A 460 -24.28 3.87 -37.46
N ALA A 461 -25.52 4.31 -37.25
CA ALA A 461 -26.37 4.72 -38.36
C ALA A 461 -26.07 6.21 -38.62
N PRO A 462 -26.01 6.67 -39.88
CA PRO A 462 -25.84 8.08 -40.16
C PRO A 462 -26.98 8.86 -39.53
N HIS A 463 -26.63 9.91 -38.78
CA HIS A 463 -27.60 10.92 -38.37
C HIS A 463 -28.00 11.69 -39.63
N THR A 464 -29.20 11.46 -40.13
CA THR A 464 -29.97 12.47 -40.87
C THR A 464 -30.65 13.39 -39.89
#